data_AF-A0A657BDI1-F1
#
_entry.id   AF-A0A657BDI1-F1
#
_cell.length_a   1.000
_cell.length_b   1.000
_cell.length_c   1.000
_cell.angle_alpha   90.00
_cell.angle_beta   90.00
_cell.angle_gamma   90.00
#
_symmetry.space_group_name_H-M   'P 1'
#
loop_
_entity.id
_entity.type
_entity.pdbx_description
1 polymer ?
#
loop_
_entity_poly.entity_id
_entity_poly.type
_entity_poly.pdbx_seq_one_letter_code
_entity_poly.pdbx_strand_id
1 'polypeptide(L)'
;MTDQDDKQKTINSYTSKNIVILSDAVAASKFGYEKAREMKEIYPYMPYDTVKILVDASQLVGIEPELAMERYANGDKSIALPQEFDVVYRDLLTEQYRR
;
A
#
# COMPACT_ATOMS: atom_id res chain seq x y z
N MET A 1 27.38 7.18 -39.12
CA MET A 1 26.10 7.60 -39.73
C MET A 1 25.49 6.33 -40.31
N THR A 2 24.41 5.76 -39.83
CA THR A 2 23.37 6.25 -38.91
C THR A 2 22.63 5.01 -38.37
N ASP A 3 22.01 5.19 -37.22
CA ASP A 3 21.27 4.26 -36.36
C ASP A 3 20.21 3.36 -37.03
N GLN A 4 19.86 2.27 -36.34
CA GLN A 4 18.52 1.89 -35.86
C GLN A 4 18.53 0.36 -35.61
N ASP A 5 18.77 -0.13 -34.39
CA ASP A 5 17.93 -0.09 -33.19
C ASP A 5 16.56 -0.77 -33.41
N ASP A 6 16.58 -2.10 -33.58
CA ASP A 6 15.38 -2.93 -33.61
C ASP A 6 15.24 -3.67 -32.27
N LYS A 7 15.03 -2.88 -31.22
CA LYS A 7 14.64 -3.40 -29.90
C LYS A 7 13.23 -3.92 -30.01
N GLN A 8 13.13 -5.23 -30.06
CA GLN A 8 11.89 -6.00 -30.03
C GLN A 8 10.99 -5.52 -28.90
N LYS A 9 9.98 -4.74 -29.25
CA LYS A 9 8.98 -4.20 -28.35
C LYS A 9 8.06 -5.36 -27.96
N THR A 10 8.33 -6.01 -26.83
CA THR A 10 7.43 -7.02 -26.26
C THR A 10 6.13 -6.34 -25.84
N ILE A 11 5.15 -6.39 -26.74
CA ILE A 11 3.77 -6.03 -26.42
C ILE A 11 3.26 -7.13 -25.48
N ASN A 12 3.29 -6.87 -24.17
CA ASN A 12 2.62 -7.74 -23.19
C ASN A 12 1.11 -7.66 -23.45
N SER A 13 0.59 -8.57 -24.29
CA SER A 13 -0.85 -8.65 -24.55
C SER A 13 -1.53 -9.33 -23.37
N TYR A 14 -2.22 -8.55 -22.53
CA TYR A 14 -3.08 -9.08 -21.48
C TYR A 14 -4.35 -9.64 -22.13
N THR A 15 -4.40 -10.95 -22.36
CA THR A 15 -5.61 -11.64 -22.80
C THR A 15 -6.31 -12.26 -21.59
N SER A 16 -7.63 -12.45 -21.67
CA SER A 16 -8.42 -13.08 -20.59
C SER A 16 -7.92 -14.47 -20.20
N LYS A 17 -7.15 -15.13 -21.09
CA LYS A 17 -6.49 -16.41 -20.85
C LYS A 17 -5.32 -16.34 -19.84
N ASN A 18 -4.81 -15.14 -19.56
CA ASN A 18 -3.68 -14.91 -18.65
C ASN A 18 -4.11 -14.28 -17.31
N ILE A 19 -5.42 -14.13 -17.07
CA ILE A 19 -5.94 -13.65 -15.79
C ILE A 19 -5.87 -14.82 -14.81
N VAL A 20 -5.00 -14.71 -13.80
CA VAL A 20 -4.92 -15.66 -12.70
C VAL A 20 -5.84 -15.17 -11.58
N ILE A 21 -6.91 -15.92 -11.29
CA ILE A 21 -7.75 -15.67 -10.12
C ILE A 21 -6.96 -16.15 -8.89
N LEU A 22 -6.63 -15.21 -8.01
CA LEU A 22 -5.96 -15.51 -6.75
C LEU A 22 -6.99 -16.10 -5.77
N SER A 23 -6.54 -17.03 -4.92
CA SER A 23 -7.34 -17.44 -3.77
C SER A 23 -7.46 -16.28 -2.78
N ASP A 24 -8.52 -16.27 -1.98
CA ASP A 24 -8.78 -15.21 -0.99
C ASP A 24 -7.59 -14.98 -0.04
N ALA A 25 -6.88 -16.03 0.35
CA ALA A 25 -5.68 -15.93 1.18
C ALA A 25 -4.51 -15.25 0.45
N VAL A 26 -4.30 -15.55 -0.83
CA VAL A 26 -3.24 -14.95 -1.66
C VAL A 26 -3.62 -13.54 -2.10
N ALA A 27 -4.91 -13.26 -2.25
CA ALA A 27 -5.43 -11.92 -2.42
C ALA A 27 -5.19 -11.11 -1.14
N ALA A 28 -5.60 -11.61 0.02
CA ALA A 28 -5.45 -10.92 1.30
C ALA A 28 -3.99 -10.59 1.64
N SER A 29 -3.04 -11.49 1.34
CA SER A 29 -1.61 -11.20 1.49
C SER A 29 -1.12 -10.09 0.56
N LYS A 30 -1.70 -9.97 -0.64
CA LYS A 30 -1.38 -8.92 -1.61
C LYS A 30 -2.13 -7.61 -1.40
N PHE A 31 -3.29 -7.62 -0.73
CA PHE A 31 -4.17 -6.47 -0.51
C PHE A 31 -4.05 -5.88 0.90
N GLY A 32 -2.89 -5.99 1.55
CA GLY A 32 -2.58 -5.27 2.79
C GLY A 32 -3.16 -5.85 4.09
N TYR A 33 -4.02 -6.87 4.02
CA TYR A 33 -4.64 -7.48 5.22
C TYR A 33 -3.62 -8.20 6.11
N GLU A 34 -2.70 -8.95 5.49
CA GLU A 34 -1.62 -9.62 6.23
C GLU A 34 -0.71 -8.60 6.89
N LYS A 35 -0.34 -7.54 6.15
CA LYS A 35 0.51 -6.47 6.66
C LYS A 35 -0.15 -5.69 7.80
N ALA A 36 -1.44 -5.39 7.70
CA ALA A 36 -2.19 -4.77 8.78
C ALA A 36 -2.26 -5.67 10.03
N ARG A 37 -2.34 -6.99 9.86
CA ARG A 37 -2.30 -7.94 10.99
C ARG A 37 -0.93 -7.96 11.65
N GLU A 38 0.16 -8.04 10.88
CA GLU A 38 1.54 -7.96 11.38
C GLU A 38 1.76 -6.66 12.18
N MET A 39 1.37 -5.53 11.58
CA MET A 39 1.47 -4.23 12.23
C MET A 39 0.62 -4.15 13.49
N LYS A 40 -0.54 -4.82 13.53
CA LYS A 40 -1.38 -4.86 14.72
C LYS A 40 -0.74 -5.63 15.88
N GLU A 41 0.04 -6.67 15.58
CA GLU A 41 0.80 -7.43 16.58
C GLU A 41 1.95 -6.58 17.17
N ILE A 42 2.63 -5.79 16.34
CA ILE A 42 3.73 -4.90 16.76
C ILE A 42 3.20 -3.69 17.53
N TYR A 43 2.05 -3.12 17.12
CA TYR A 43 1.43 -1.95 17.73
C TYR A 43 0.05 -2.31 18.35
N PRO A 44 0.03 -3.11 19.43
CA PRO A 44 -1.20 -3.67 20.00
C PRO A 44 -2.09 -2.61 20.67
N TYR A 45 -1.55 -1.42 20.95
CA TYR A 45 -2.29 -0.31 21.55
C TYR A 45 -3.12 0.50 20.53
N MET A 46 -2.82 0.42 19.23
CA MET A 46 -3.56 1.18 18.22
C MET A 46 -4.85 0.48 17.78
N PRO A 47 -5.94 1.21 17.51
CA PRO A 47 -7.15 0.61 16.91
C PRO A 47 -6.82 -0.08 15.58
N TYR A 48 -7.40 -1.27 15.35
CA TYR A 48 -7.13 -2.05 14.14
C TYR A 48 -7.44 -1.27 12.85
N ASP A 49 -8.53 -0.51 12.85
CA ASP A 49 -8.92 0.30 11.69
C ASP A 49 -7.88 1.38 11.37
N THR A 50 -7.29 2.00 12.39
CA THR A 50 -6.21 2.98 12.22
C THR A 50 -4.97 2.31 11.63
N VAL A 51 -4.59 1.12 12.12
CA VAL A 51 -3.48 0.33 11.56
C VAL A 51 -3.73 0.03 10.09
N LYS A 52 -4.94 -0.43 9.77
CA LYS A 52 -5.34 -0.76 8.40
C LYS A 52 -5.23 0.45 7.48
N ILE A 53 -5.76 1.61 7.89
CA ILE A 53 -5.70 2.83 7.08
C ILE A 53 -4.25 3.29 6.86
N LEU A 54 -3.40 3.21 7.89
CA LEU A 54 -1.98 3.56 7.75
C LEU A 54 -1.27 2.63 6.75
N VAL A 55 -1.55 1.33 6.79
CA VAL A 55 -1.01 0.36 5.83
C VAL A 55 -1.52 0.64 4.42
N ASP A 56 -2.83 0.83 4.25
CA ASP A 56 -3.44 1.09 2.95
C ASP A 56 -2.90 2.39 2.33
N ALA A 57 -2.82 3.48 3.13
CA ALA A 57 -2.23 4.75 2.69
C ALA A 57 -0.77 4.60 2.29
N SER A 58 0.00 3.81 3.04
CA SER A 58 1.42 3.55 2.76
C SER A 58 1.60 2.84 1.43
N GLN A 59 0.78 1.80 1.18
CA GLN A 59 0.82 1.03 -0.06
C GLN A 59 0.41 1.86 -1.27
N LEU A 60 -0.62 2.72 -1.13
CA LEU A 60 -1.08 3.59 -2.22
C LEU A 60 -0.04 4.64 -2.63
N VAL A 61 0.75 5.12 -1.68
CA VAL A 61 1.81 6.13 -1.93
C VAL A 61 3.17 5.48 -2.22
N GLY A 62 3.29 4.16 -2.04
CA GLY A 62 4.51 3.41 -2.33
C GLY A 62 5.60 3.58 -1.27
N ILE A 63 5.20 3.69 0.00
CA ILE A 63 6.13 3.72 1.14
C ILE A 63 5.96 2.49 2.04
N GLU A 64 7.00 2.19 2.82
CA GLU A 64 6.97 1.13 3.81
C GLU A 64 6.01 1.49 4.97
N PRO A 65 5.01 0.65 5.29
CA PRO A 65 4.06 0.91 6.37
C PRO A 65 4.71 1.19 7.72
N GLU A 66 5.84 0.57 8.01
CA GLU A 66 6.62 0.76 9.22
C GLU A 66 6.98 2.24 9.45
N LEU A 67 7.30 2.99 8.38
CA LEU A 67 7.62 4.42 8.50
C LEU A 67 6.39 5.23 8.91
N ALA A 68 5.22 4.89 8.35
CA ALA A 68 3.97 5.51 8.74
C ALA A 68 3.60 5.18 10.20
N MET A 69 3.83 3.94 10.62
CA MET A 69 3.57 3.48 11.98
C MET A 69 4.49 4.16 12.99
N GLU A 70 5.79 4.26 12.73
CA GLU A 70 6.72 4.99 13.62
C GLU A 70 6.32 6.47 13.76
N ARG A 71 5.92 7.12 12.67
CA ARG A 71 5.47 8.53 12.71
C ARG A 71 4.16 8.70 13.49
N TYR A 72 3.16 7.86 13.24
CA TYR A 72 1.80 8.07 13.76
C TYR A 72 1.52 7.33 15.07
N ALA A 73 2.08 6.14 15.27
CA ALA A 73 1.93 5.35 16.48
C ALA A 73 2.90 5.83 17.58
N ASN A 74 4.18 5.95 17.24
CA ASN A 74 5.23 6.35 18.19
C ASN A 74 5.44 7.87 18.26
N GLY A 75 4.82 8.63 17.35
CA GLY A 75 4.92 10.09 17.33
C GLY A 75 6.28 10.61 16.87
N ASP A 76 7.07 9.80 16.16
CA ASP A 76 8.39 10.21 15.67
C ASP A 76 8.25 11.20 14.50
N LYS A 77 8.38 12.49 14.84
CA LYS A 77 8.30 13.59 13.88
C LYS A 77 9.53 13.72 12.99
N SER A 78 10.61 12.99 13.26
CA SER A 78 11.82 13.00 12.43
C SER A 78 11.62 12.25 11.11
N ILE A 79 10.66 11.31 11.08
CA ILE A 79 10.32 10.57 9.88
C ILE A 79 9.54 11.46 8.92
N ALA A 80 10.15 11.81 7.80
CA ALA A 80 9.49 12.54 6.72
C ALA A 80 8.74 11.57 5.81
N LEU A 81 7.41 11.72 5.73
CA LEU A 81 6.58 11.01 4.74
C LEU A 81 6.31 11.90 3.53
N PRO A 82 6.05 11.33 2.35
CA PRO A 82 5.62 12.10 1.18
C PRO A 82 4.35 12.90 1.46
N GLN A 83 4.17 14.04 0.80
CA GLN A 83 3.01 14.91 1.01
C GLN A 83 1.70 14.20 0.61
N GLU A 84 1.77 13.34 -0.40
CA GLU A 84 0.68 12.52 -0.90
C GLU A 84 0.14 11.58 0.19
N PHE A 85 0.98 11.16 1.13
CA PHE A 85 0.56 10.30 2.24
C PHE A 85 -0.53 10.96 3.09
N ASP A 86 -0.31 12.21 3.49
CA ASP A 86 -1.27 12.91 4.36
C ASP A 86 -2.61 13.15 3.66
N VAL A 87 -2.60 13.30 2.33
CA VAL A 87 -3.82 13.43 1.53
C VAL A 87 -4.57 12.10 1.50
N VAL A 88 -3.91 11.01 1.09
CA VAL A 88 -4.51 9.68 1.00
C VAL A 88 -5.01 9.20 2.37
N TYR A 89 -4.22 9.41 3.43
CA TYR A 89 -4.60 9.03 4.79
C TYR A 89 -5.89 9.73 5.25
N ARG A 90 -6.04 11.02 4.97
CA ARG A 90 -7.25 11.78 5.31
C ARG A 90 -8.47 11.36 4.50
N ASP A 91 -8.26 11.05 3.23
CA ASP A 91 -9.33 10.57 2.35
C ASP A 91 -9.87 9.22 2.84
N LEU A 92 -8.98 8.28 3.14
CA LEU A 92 -9.33 6.97 3.69
C LEU A 92 -10.03 7.06 5.06
N LEU A 93 -9.55 7.93 5.96
CA LEU A 93 -10.24 8.20 7.22
C LEU A 93 -11.66 8.72 6.99
N THR A 94 -11.83 9.67 6.07
CA THR A 94 -13.13 10.28 5.78
C THR A 94 -14.10 9.27 5.19
N GLU A 95 -13.63 8.40 4.29
CA GLU A 95 -14.45 7.32 3.73
C GLU A 95 -14.91 6.31 4.78
N GLN A 96 -14.07 6.02 5.78
CA GLN A 96 -14.45 5.13 6.88
C GLN A 96 -15.65 5.67 7.66
N TYR A 97 -15.69 6.98 7.96
CA TYR A 97 -16.78 7.61 8.70
C TYR A 97 -18.07 7.81 7.90
N ARG A 98 -18.03 7.62 6.57
CA ARG A 98 -19.22 7.72 5.71
C ARG A 98 -20.01 6.42 5.58
N ARG A 99 -19.46 5.30 6.06
CA ARG A 99 -20.09 3.97 6.04
C ARG A 99 -20.78 3.68 7.38
#